data_AF-F0SDV9-F1
#
_entry.id   AF-F0SDV9-F1
#
_cell.length_a   1.000
_cell.length_b   1.000
_cell.length_c   1.000
_cell.angle_alpha   90.00
_cell.angle_beta   90.00
_cell.angle_gamma   90.00
#
_symmetry.space_group_name_H-M   'P 1'
#
loop_
_entity.id
_entity.type
_entity.pdbx_description
1 polymer ?
#
loop_
_entity_poly.entity_id
_entity_poly.type
_entity_poly.pdbx_seq_one_letter_code
_entity_poly.pdbx_strand_id
1 'polypeptide(L)'
;MFPTDIEFTTLYVIYFIGFVFTIYLILKSRRTNKIRLVLITASSLALNASLFYNPENFKYGGSLVILFYSVIIFLLTITAVTVNQLYPHIKRSNKHHRTDE
;
A
#
# COMPACT_ATOMS: atom_id res chain seq x y z
N MET A 1 19.05 8.62 -15.54
CA MET A 1 18.45 9.90 -15.08
C MET A 1 17.11 9.56 -14.47
N PHE A 2 16.83 10.02 -13.25
CA PHE A 2 15.46 9.97 -12.75
C PHE A 2 14.61 10.91 -13.62
N PRO A 3 13.50 10.45 -14.19
CA PRO A 3 12.60 11.33 -14.91
C PRO A 3 12.00 12.31 -13.89
N THR A 4 12.40 13.58 -13.97
CA THR A 4 11.99 14.66 -13.06
C THR A 4 10.89 15.52 -13.65
N ASP A 5 10.25 15.10 -14.74
CA ASP A 5 9.09 15.81 -15.26
C ASP A 5 8.01 15.90 -14.18
N ILE A 6 7.17 16.93 -14.28
CA ILE A 6 6.17 17.28 -13.26
C ILE A 6 5.23 16.10 -12.96
N GLU A 7 4.91 15.29 -13.96
CA GLU A 7 4.07 14.10 -13.84
C GLU A 7 4.70 13.02 -12.95
N PHE A 8 5.97 12.71 -13.19
CA PHE A 8 6.72 11.73 -12.40
C PHE A 8 7.01 12.25 -10.98
N THR A 9 7.35 13.53 -10.84
CA THR A 9 7.58 14.16 -9.54
C THR A 9 6.34 14.10 -8.66
N THR A 10 5.16 14.40 -9.23
CA THR A 10 3.88 14.31 -8.52
C THR A 10 3.62 12.89 -8.03
N LEU A 11 3.86 11.90 -8.88
CA LEU A 11 3.72 10.49 -8.52
C LEU A 11 4.66 10.13 -7.37
N TYR A 12 5.95 10.47 -7.46
CA TYR A 12 6.91 10.19 -6.39
C TYR A 12 6.50 10.80 -5.04
N VAL A 13 5.98 12.03 -5.02
CA VAL A 13 5.47 12.67 -3.80
C VAL A 13 4.27 11.89 -3.23
N ILE A 14 3.31 11.50 -4.07
CA ILE A 14 2.14 10.71 -3.65
C ILE A 14 2.58 9.37 -3.04
N TYR A 15 3.54 8.68 -3.68
CA TYR A 15 4.12 7.44 -3.16
C TYR A 15 4.77 7.65 -1.80
N PHE A 16 5.56 8.72 -1.65
CA PHE A 16 6.25 9.01 -0.40
C PHE A 16 5.26 9.27 0.74
N ILE A 17 4.24 10.10 0.49
CA ILE A 17 3.18 10.40 1.46
C ILE A 17 2.45 9.12 1.86
N GLY A 18 2.04 8.31 0.88
CA GLY A 18 1.33 7.07 1.16
C GLY A 18 2.21 6.06 1.90
N PHE A 19 3.51 6.00 1.59
CA PHE A 19 4.45 5.11 2.26
C PHE A 19 4.56 5.46 3.76
N VAL A 20 4.73 6.76 4.06
CA VAL A 20 4.70 7.28 5.44
C VAL A 20 3.37 6.97 6.12
N PHE A 21 2.25 7.16 5.42
CA PHE A 21 0.91 6.83 5.92
C PHE A 21 0.75 5.34 6.26
N THR A 22 1.29 4.45 5.41
CA THR A 22 1.26 3.01 5.63
C THR A 22 2.09 2.62 6.86
N ILE A 23 3.28 3.21 7.04
CA ILE A 23 4.10 3.01 8.25
C ILE A 23 3.34 3.48 9.50
N TYR A 24 2.74 4.66 9.46
CA TYR A 24 1.95 5.19 10.57
C TYR A 24 0.81 4.24 10.96
N LEU A 25 0.07 3.72 9.98
CA LEU A 25 -0.98 2.74 10.19
C LEU A 25 -0.44 1.45 10.84
N ILE A 26 0.69 0.92 10.39
CA ILE A 26 1.33 -0.26 11.00
C ILE A 26 1.70 0.01 12.47
N LEU A 27 2.28 1.18 12.76
CA LEU A 27 2.70 1.55 14.11
C LEU A 27 1.50 1.65 15.07
N LYS A 28 0.40 2.28 14.62
CA LYS A 28 -0.85 2.46 15.38
C LYS A 28 -1.63 1.16 15.59
N SER A 29 -1.45 0.15 14.73
CA SER A 29 -2.21 -1.09 14.78
C SER A 29 -1.95 -1.93 16.04
N ARG A 30 -2.92 -2.78 16.42
CA ARG A 30 -2.76 -3.72 17.56
C ARG A 30 -1.77 -4.83 17.22
N ARG A 31 -1.05 -5.34 18.23
CA ARG A 31 0.01 -6.37 18.10
C ARG A 31 -0.39 -7.57 17.23
N THR A 32 -1.62 -8.07 17.37
CA THR A 32 -2.16 -9.21 16.59
C THR A 32 -2.35 -8.89 15.10
N ASN A 33 -2.71 -7.64 14.78
CA ASN A 33 -2.92 -7.20 13.40
C ASN A 33 -1.63 -6.67 12.75
N LYS A 34 -0.60 -6.35 13.55
CA LYS A 34 0.70 -5.88 13.04
C LYS A 34 1.37 -6.91 12.13
N ILE A 35 1.38 -8.20 12.50
CA ILE A 35 2.01 -9.25 11.66
C ILE A 35 1.32 -9.33 10.30
N ARG A 36 -0.02 -9.34 10.26
CA ARG A 36 -0.78 -9.33 9.00
C ARG A 36 -0.50 -8.10 8.15
N LEU A 37 -0.45 -6.92 8.77
CA LEU A 37 -0.14 -5.68 8.07
C LEU A 37 1.27 -5.67 7.50
N VAL A 38 2.26 -6.11 8.29
CA VAL A 38 3.65 -6.24 7.83
C VAL A 38 3.75 -7.22 6.66
N LEU A 39 3.05 -8.35 6.72
CA LEU A 39 3.03 -9.32 5.60
C LEU A 39 2.41 -8.72 4.34
N ILE A 40 1.27 -8.01 4.46
CA ILE A 40 0.63 -7.35 3.30
C ILE A 40 1.59 -6.32 2.68
N THR A 41 2.22 -5.49 3.50
CA THR A 41 3.17 -4.47 3.02
C THR A 41 4.44 -5.10 2.45
N ALA A 42 4.97 -6.17 3.05
CA ALA A 42 6.14 -6.88 2.55
C ALA A 42 5.86 -7.56 1.21
N SER A 43 4.72 -8.23 1.05
CA SER A 43 4.30 -8.83 -0.22
C SER A 43 4.12 -7.78 -1.32
N SER A 44 3.53 -6.63 -0.98
CA SER A 44 3.41 -5.49 -1.91
C SER A 44 4.77 -4.94 -2.34
N LEU A 45 5.71 -4.82 -1.41
CA LEU A 45 7.07 -4.39 -1.69
C LEU A 45 7.81 -5.39 -2.58
N ALA A 46 7.63 -6.70 -2.33
CA ALA A 46 8.22 -7.76 -3.15
C ALA A 46 7.66 -7.78 -4.58
N LEU A 47 6.35 -7.61 -4.73
CA LEU A 47 5.71 -7.49 -6.05
C LEU A 47 6.23 -6.25 -6.79
N ASN A 48 6.33 -5.11 -6.10
CA ASN A 48 6.95 -3.92 -6.68
C ASN A 48 8.39 -4.20 -7.10
N ALA A 49 9.23 -4.72 -6.21
CA ALA A 49 10.62 -5.03 -6.52
C ALA A 49 10.75 -5.97 -7.74
N SER A 50 9.87 -6.95 -7.89
CA SER A 50 9.86 -7.84 -9.07
C SER A 50 9.59 -7.10 -10.39
N LEU A 51 8.77 -6.05 -10.38
CA LEU A 51 8.54 -5.22 -11.57
C LEU A 51 9.78 -4.41 -11.96
N PHE A 52 10.54 -3.92 -10.97
CA PHE A 52 11.77 -3.14 -11.18
C PHE A 52 13.03 -4.00 -11.40
N TYR A 53 12.98 -5.29 -11.06
CA TYR A 53 14.16 -6.18 -11.16
C TYR A 53 14.53 -6.54 -12.59
N ASN A 54 13.55 -6.70 -13.49
CA ASN A 54 13.82 -7.11 -14.87
C ASN A 54 14.11 -5.89 -15.76
N PRO A 55 15.35 -5.74 -16.29
CA PRO A 55 15.70 -4.61 -17.16
C PRO A 55 14.93 -4.61 -18.49
N GLU A 56 14.43 -5.77 -18.95
CA GLU A 56 13.57 -5.86 -20.14
C GLU A 56 12.29 -5.02 -20.00
N ASN A 57 11.76 -4.88 -18.79
CA ASN A 57 10.54 -4.13 -18.54
C ASN A 57 10.71 -2.63 -18.87
N PHE A 58 11.95 -2.11 -18.85
CA PHE A 58 12.24 -0.70 -19.13
C PHE A 58 12.54 -0.44 -20.61
N LYS A 59 12.64 -1.48 -21.45
CA LYS A 59 12.82 -1.32 -22.88
C LYS A 59 11.57 -0.77 -23.54
N TYR A 60 11.74 -0.13 -24.70
CA TYR A 60 10.66 0.42 -25.52
C TYR A 60 9.73 1.42 -24.79
N GLY A 61 10.22 2.10 -23.76
CA GLY A 61 9.41 3.04 -22.97
C GLY A 61 8.48 2.36 -21.93
N GLY A 62 8.64 1.06 -21.68
CA GLY A 62 7.86 0.31 -20.68
C GLY A 62 7.99 0.81 -19.24
N SER A 63 8.92 1.74 -18.97
CA SER A 63 9.07 2.43 -17.68
C SER A 63 7.76 3.03 -17.15
N LEU A 64 6.93 3.63 -18.01
CA LEU A 64 5.64 4.22 -17.62
C LEU A 64 4.65 3.14 -17.17
N VAL A 65 4.65 2.00 -17.87
CA VAL A 65 3.78 0.85 -17.58
C VAL A 65 4.15 0.22 -16.24
N ILE A 66 5.44 0.04 -15.96
CA ILE A 66 5.93 -0.41 -14.65
C ILE A 66 5.48 0.54 -13.55
N LEU A 67 5.66 1.85 -13.78
CA LEU A 67 5.29 2.86 -12.80
C LEU A 67 3.78 2.85 -12.52
N PHE A 68 2.96 2.67 -13.56
CA PHE A 68 1.51 2.53 -13.43
C PHE A 68 1.10 1.29 -12.64
N TYR A 69 1.68 0.12 -12.93
CA TYR A 69 1.42 -1.10 -12.15
C TYR A 69 1.87 -0.97 -10.69
N SER A 70 3.00 -0.30 -10.46
CA SER A 70 3.45 0.03 -9.12
C SER A 70 2.38 0.84 -8.37
N VAL A 71 1.70 1.79 -9.03
CA VAL A 71 0.67 2.64 -8.41
C VAL A 71 -0.52 1.79 -8.02
N ILE A 72 -0.94 0.88 -8.91
CA ILE A 72 -2.03 -0.05 -8.65
C ILE A 72 -1.72 -0.93 -7.44
N ILE A 73 -0.54 -1.54 -7.38
CA ILE A 73 -0.12 -2.37 -6.24
C ILE A 73 -0.13 -1.55 -4.96
N PHE A 74 0.35 -0.31 -5.03
CA PHE A 74 0.40 0.60 -3.89
C PHE A 74 -1.00 0.97 -3.37
N LEU A 75 -1.93 1.33 -4.26
CA LEU A 75 -3.33 1.62 -3.91
C LEU A 75 -4.05 0.40 -3.32
N LEU A 76 -3.81 -0.79 -3.87
CA LEU A 76 -4.33 -2.04 -3.32
C LEU A 76 -3.80 -2.29 -1.90
N THR A 77 -2.54 -1.94 -1.65
CA THR A 77 -1.92 -2.08 -0.32
C THR A 77 -2.58 -1.14 0.68
N ILE A 78 -2.75 0.14 0.35
CA ILE A 78 -3.44 1.11 1.21
C ILE A 78 -4.87 0.63 1.49
N THR A 79 -5.58 0.16 0.48
CA THR A 79 -6.94 -0.34 0.62
C THR A 79 -7.01 -1.55 1.56
N ALA A 80 -6.14 -2.55 1.36
CA ALA A 80 -6.07 -3.74 2.19
C ALA A 80 -5.72 -3.41 3.65
N VAL A 81 -4.76 -2.50 3.86
CA VAL A 81 -4.37 -2.01 5.19
C VAL A 81 -5.55 -1.32 5.87
N THR A 82 -6.25 -0.42 5.16
CA THR A 82 -7.38 0.33 5.68
C THR A 82 -8.53 -0.60 6.07
N VAL A 83 -8.90 -1.54 5.20
CA VAL A 83 -9.94 -2.54 5.47
C VAL A 83 -9.58 -3.40 6.67
N ASN A 84 -8.33 -3.87 6.77
CA ASN A 84 -7.86 -4.70 7.88
C ASN A 84 -7.90 -3.95 9.24
N GLN A 85 -7.79 -2.62 9.23
CA GLN A 85 -7.93 -1.80 10.44
C GLN A 85 -9.38 -1.46 10.78
N LEU A 86 -10.23 -1.19 9.78
CA LEU A 86 -11.64 -0.86 10.00
C LEU A 86 -12.49 -2.07 10.40
N TYR A 87 -12.23 -3.25 9.81
CA TYR A 87 -13.00 -4.46 10.07
C TYR A 87 -13.17 -4.82 11.56
N PRO A 88 -12.11 -4.82 12.40
CA PRO A 88 -12.26 -5.09 13.84
C PRO A 88 -13.00 -3.97 14.60
N HIS A 89 -12.98 -2.72 14.11
CA HIS A 89 -13.75 -1.62 14.70
C HIS A 89 -15.26 -1.81 14.44
N ILE A 90 -15.63 -2.11 13.19
CA ILE A 90 -17.04 -2.36 12.80
C ILE A 90 -17.61 -3.56 13.54
N LYS A 91 -16.85 -4.67 13.62
CA LYS A 91 -17.29 -5.88 14.33
C LYS A 91 -17.51 -5.67 15.83
N ARG A 92 -16.73 -4.78 16.47
CA ARG A 92 -16.93 -4.42 17.88
C ARG A 92 -18.14 -3.54 18.10
N SER A 93 -18.39 -2.58 17.20
CA SER A 93 -19.58 -1.74 17.25
C SER A 93 -20.86 -2.57 17.17
N ASN A 94 -20.93 -3.53 16.25
CA ASN A 94 -22.11 -4.41 16.12
C ASN A 94 -22.32 -5.36 17.29
N LYS A 95 -21.25 -5.72 18.03
CA LYS A 95 -21.38 -6.63 19.17
C LYS A 95 -21.93 -5.93 20.41
N HIS A 96 -21.69 -4.62 20.56
CA HIS A 96 -22.22 -3.85 21.68
C HIS A 96 -23.72 -3.56 21.50
N HIS A 97 -24.15 -3.26 20.27
CA HIS A 97 -25.57 -2.98 20.00
C HIS A 97 -26.50 -4.17 20.28
N ARG A 98 -25.98 -5.41 20.23
CA ARG A 98 -26.75 -6.65 20.43
C ARG A 98 -26.85 -7.13 21.87
N THR A 99 -26.15 -6.50 22.81
CA THR A 99 -26.22 -6.81 24.25
C THR A 99 -27.13 -5.85 25.01
N ASP A 100 -27.60 -4.81 24.32
CA ASP A 100 -28.42 -3.74 24.89
C ASP A 100 -29.91 -3.87 24.46
N GLU A 101 -30.25 -4.94 23.75
CA GLU A 101 -31.62 -5.42 23.42
C GLU A 101 -31.94 -6.68 24.22
#